data_AF-A0A7K3X549-F1
#
_entry.id   AF-A0A7K3X549-F1
#
_cell.length_a   1.000
_cell.length_b   1.000
_cell.length_c   1.000
_cell.angle_alpha   90.00
_cell.angle_beta   90.00
_cell.angle_gamma   90.00
#
_symmetry.space_group_name_H-M   'P 1'
#
loop_
_entity.id
_entity.type
_entity.pdbx_description
1 polymer ?
#
loop_
_entity_poly.entity_id
_entity_poly.type
_entity_poly.pdbx_seq_one_letter_code
_entity_poly.pdbx_strand_id
1 'polypeptide(L)'
;MSLTAQQEEQARQVKAALPGYLAVREMAAAVLLAAGKDIGLRLDERDARDLAEAVVDAIHKGAEVRGIAFACDVADMELAAHHRYLLPRAKAEAEAGDPLARRVLHDLEKYVEGAAKLRDELVERLARVGGQWMAERQKVVAVVPMPAPDKGQHRAKAAA
;
A
#
# COMPACT_ATOMS: atom_id res chain seq x y z
N MET A 1 -19.47 3.47 -27.22
CA MET A 1 -18.47 4.04 -26.29
C MET A 1 -17.22 3.17 -26.38
N SER A 2 -16.02 3.76 -26.42
CA SER A 2 -14.79 2.96 -26.45
C SER A 2 -14.63 2.20 -25.12
N LEU A 3 -13.99 1.03 -25.16
CA LEU A 3 -13.69 0.22 -23.97
C LEU A 3 -13.02 1.04 -22.85
N THR A 4 -12.20 2.03 -23.24
CA THR A 4 -11.50 2.97 -22.37
C THR A 4 -12.41 3.91 -21.59
N ALA A 5 -13.46 4.48 -22.20
CA ALA A 5 -14.38 5.38 -21.51
C ALA A 5 -15.26 4.63 -20.48
N GLN A 6 -15.60 3.38 -20.78
CA GLN A 6 -16.37 2.52 -19.89
C GLN A 6 -15.51 2.07 -18.69
N GLN A 7 -14.22 1.77 -18.92
CA GLN A 7 -13.25 1.43 -17.88
C GLN A 7 -12.93 2.61 -16.94
N GLU A 8 -12.81 3.83 -17.46
CA GLU A 8 -12.57 5.03 -16.64
C GLU A 8 -13.77 5.39 -15.74
N GLU A 9 -14.98 5.28 -16.25
CA GLU A 9 -16.21 5.51 -15.46
C GLU A 9 -16.34 4.46 -14.34
N GLN A 10 -16.02 3.20 -14.65
CA GLN A 10 -16.04 2.10 -13.68
C GLN A 10 -14.99 2.29 -12.59
N ALA A 11 -13.78 2.77 -12.93
CA ALA A 11 -12.76 3.12 -11.95
C ALA A 11 -13.18 4.30 -11.06
N ARG A 12 -13.93 5.27 -11.59
CA ARG A 12 -14.47 6.41 -10.84
C ARG A 12 -15.58 5.99 -9.88
N GLN A 13 -16.47 5.09 -10.31
CA GLN A 13 -17.52 4.51 -9.48
C GLN A 13 -16.94 3.62 -8.36
N VAL A 14 -15.91 2.82 -8.66
CA VAL A 14 -15.19 2.03 -7.63
C VAL A 14 -14.52 2.96 -6.62
N LYS A 15 -13.84 4.03 -7.06
CA LYS A 15 -13.25 5.03 -6.15
C LYS A 15 -14.30 5.75 -5.30
N ALA A 16 -15.48 6.05 -5.84
CA ALA A 16 -16.58 6.67 -5.10
C ALA A 16 -17.25 5.70 -4.11
N ALA A 17 -17.21 4.39 -4.40
CA ALA A 17 -17.78 3.34 -3.56
C ALA A 17 -16.81 2.80 -2.50
N LEU A 18 -15.51 3.05 -2.62
CA LEU A 18 -14.52 2.63 -1.63
C LEU A 18 -14.74 3.43 -0.34
N PRO A 19 -15.09 2.77 0.78
CA PRO A 19 -15.29 3.47 2.04
C PRO A 19 -13.97 4.14 2.44
N GLY A 20 -14.07 5.43 2.79
CA GLY A 20 -12.95 6.18 3.33
C GLY A 20 -12.43 5.53 4.61
N TYR A 21 -11.19 5.83 4.96
CA TYR A 21 -10.48 5.25 6.11
C TYR A 21 -11.34 5.20 7.40
N LEU A 22 -12.04 6.28 7.72
CA LEU A 22 -12.93 6.37 8.90
C LEU A 22 -14.08 5.36 8.86
N ALA A 23 -14.72 5.17 7.69
CA ALA A 23 -15.81 4.23 7.52
C ALA A 23 -15.33 2.77 7.61
N VAL A 24 -14.13 2.47 7.12
CA VAL A 24 -13.50 1.14 7.27
C VAL A 24 -13.19 0.85 8.74
N ARG A 25 -12.66 1.83 9.48
CA ARG A 25 -12.39 1.71 10.92
C ARG A 25 -13.66 1.46 11.73
N GLU A 26 -14.73 2.22 11.47
CA GLU A 26 -16.01 2.05 12.17
C GLU A 26 -16.64 0.68 11.91
N MET A 27 -16.56 0.20 10.67
CA MET A 27 -17.01 -1.13 10.29
C MET A 27 -16.20 -2.22 10.99
N ALA A 28 -14.88 -2.10 11.03
CA ALA A 28 -14.01 -3.03 11.74
C ALA A 28 -14.30 -3.04 13.26
N ALA A 29 -14.55 -1.88 13.87
CA ALA A 29 -14.90 -1.79 15.29
C ALA A 29 -16.23 -2.50 15.60
N ALA A 30 -17.24 -2.31 14.75
CA ALA A 30 -18.53 -2.99 14.88
C ALA A 30 -18.39 -4.52 14.76
N VAL A 31 -17.57 -4.99 13.82
CA VAL A 31 -17.27 -6.42 13.65
C VAL A 31 -16.53 -7.00 14.87
N LEU A 32 -15.57 -6.27 15.44
CA LEU A 32 -14.85 -6.69 16.64
C LEU A 32 -15.75 -6.77 17.87
N LEU A 33 -16.67 -5.82 18.05
CA LEU A 33 -17.69 -5.87 19.12
C LEU A 33 -18.63 -7.08 18.96
N ALA A 34 -19.07 -7.37 17.75
CA ALA A 34 -19.91 -8.53 17.46
C ALA A 34 -19.17 -9.85 17.74
N ALA A 35 -17.96 -9.98 17.22
CA ALA A 35 -17.12 -11.16 17.45
C ALA A 35 -16.78 -11.35 18.94
N GLY A 36 -16.51 -10.25 19.67
CA GLY A 36 -16.31 -10.28 21.12
C GLY A 36 -17.51 -10.88 21.85
N LYS A 37 -18.73 -10.43 21.52
CA LYS A 37 -19.97 -11.00 22.09
C LYS A 37 -20.11 -12.49 21.79
N ASP A 38 -19.82 -12.90 20.56
CA ASP A 38 -19.96 -14.30 20.14
C ASP A 38 -19.01 -15.25 20.90
N ILE A 39 -17.83 -14.77 21.29
CA ILE A 39 -16.85 -15.53 22.09
C ILE A 39 -16.95 -15.28 23.60
N GLY A 40 -17.96 -14.52 24.05
CA GLY A 40 -18.19 -14.20 25.46
C GLY A 40 -17.24 -13.14 26.05
N LEU A 41 -16.49 -12.42 25.21
CA LEU A 41 -15.66 -11.28 25.62
C LEU A 41 -16.50 -9.99 25.63
N ARG A 42 -16.42 -9.24 26.73
CA ARG A 42 -16.87 -7.84 26.75
C ARG A 42 -15.72 -6.96 26.28
N LEU A 43 -15.85 -6.43 25.07
CA LEU A 43 -15.04 -5.33 24.59
C LEU A 43 -15.83 -4.04 24.78
N ASP A 44 -15.25 -3.08 25.50
CA ASP A 44 -15.81 -1.74 25.56
C ASP A 44 -15.69 -1.07 24.19
N GLU A 45 -16.61 -0.16 23.88
CA GLU A 45 -16.69 0.49 22.56
C GLU A 45 -15.40 1.24 22.21
N ARG A 46 -14.70 1.75 23.22
CA ARG A 46 -13.38 2.37 23.07
C ARG A 46 -12.31 1.34 22.68
N ASP A 47 -12.23 0.23 23.39
CA ASP A 47 -11.23 -0.82 23.13
C ASP A 47 -11.42 -1.44 21.75
N ALA A 48 -12.67 -1.64 21.32
CA ALA A 48 -12.97 -2.14 19.98
C ALA A 48 -12.61 -1.14 18.87
N ARG A 49 -12.78 0.17 19.11
CA ARG A 49 -12.32 1.21 18.18
C ARG A 49 -10.80 1.26 18.10
N ASP A 50 -10.10 1.21 19.23
CA ASP A 50 -8.64 1.23 19.29
C ASP A 50 -8.06 -0.02 18.59
N LEU A 51 -8.70 -1.18 18.77
CA LEU A 51 -8.31 -2.42 18.09
C LEU A 51 -8.61 -2.37 16.59
N ALA A 52 -9.73 -1.77 16.18
CA ALA A 52 -10.06 -1.56 14.77
C ALA A 52 -9.09 -0.61 14.07
N GLU A 53 -8.71 0.47 14.72
CA GLU A 53 -7.68 1.42 14.24
C GLU A 53 -6.35 0.70 14.03
N ALA A 54 -5.91 -0.08 15.02
CA ALA A 54 -4.69 -0.87 14.92
C ALA A 54 -4.73 -1.89 13.76
N VAL A 55 -5.86 -2.55 13.52
CA VAL A 55 -6.04 -3.50 12.40
C VAL A 55 -6.00 -2.79 11.05
N VAL A 56 -6.70 -1.67 10.92
CA VAL A 56 -6.74 -0.89 9.67
C VAL A 56 -5.36 -0.29 9.37
N ASP A 57 -4.68 0.27 10.37
CA ASP A 57 -3.33 0.83 10.21
C ASP A 57 -2.30 -0.24 9.85
N ALA A 58 -2.38 -1.42 10.48
CA ALA A 58 -1.49 -2.54 10.17
C ALA A 58 -1.58 -2.96 8.69
N ILE A 59 -2.77 -2.84 8.09
CA ILE A 59 -3.02 -3.15 6.67
C ILE A 59 -2.67 -1.97 5.77
N HIS A 60 -3.16 -0.76 6.09
CA HIS A 60 -3.04 0.43 5.26
C HIS A 60 -1.58 0.86 5.12
N LYS A 61 -0.82 0.89 6.22
CA LYS A 61 0.58 1.32 6.17
C LYS A 61 1.46 0.34 5.39
N GLY A 62 1.20 -0.97 5.54
CA GLY A 62 1.86 -2.00 4.72
C GLY A 62 1.47 -1.93 3.24
N ALA A 63 0.23 -1.54 2.92
CA ALA A 63 -0.21 -1.32 1.54
C ALA A 63 0.43 -0.08 0.91
N GLU A 64 0.57 1.03 1.67
CA GLU A 64 1.30 2.22 1.24
C GLU A 64 2.76 1.89 0.91
N VAL A 65 3.47 1.20 1.81
CA VAL A 65 4.87 0.78 1.61
C VAL A 65 5.00 -0.11 0.36
N ARG A 66 4.08 -1.07 0.16
CA ARG A 66 4.06 -1.92 -1.05
C ARG A 66 3.79 -1.13 -2.33
N GLY A 67 2.89 -0.13 -2.28
CA GLY A 67 2.61 0.73 -3.43
C GLY A 67 3.82 1.56 -3.86
N ILE A 68 4.58 2.09 -2.89
CA ILE A 68 5.81 2.85 -3.17
C ILE A 68 6.88 1.91 -3.72
N ALA A 69 7.07 0.72 -3.14
CA ALA A 69 8.03 -0.26 -3.64
C ALA A 69 7.74 -0.67 -5.10
N PHE A 70 6.48 -0.94 -5.43
CA PHE A 70 6.07 -1.22 -6.80
C PHE A 70 6.37 -0.06 -7.76
N ALA A 71 6.16 1.19 -7.33
CA ALA A 71 6.50 2.35 -8.13
C ALA A 71 8.01 2.48 -8.38
N CYS A 72 8.86 2.13 -7.40
CA CYS A 72 10.31 2.05 -7.60
C CYS A 72 10.68 1.01 -8.66
N ASP A 73 10.10 -0.20 -8.58
CA ASP A 73 10.38 -1.29 -9.53
C ASP A 73 10.02 -0.90 -10.96
N VAL A 74 8.88 -0.23 -11.15
CA VAL A 74 8.46 0.29 -12.46
C VAL A 74 9.43 1.35 -12.96
N ALA A 75 9.86 2.29 -12.11
CA ALA A 75 10.81 3.33 -12.50
C ALA A 75 12.19 2.74 -12.88
N ASP A 76 12.69 1.76 -12.14
CA ASP A 76 13.94 1.06 -12.43
C ASP A 76 13.83 0.28 -13.77
N MET A 77 12.70 -0.39 -14.02
CA MET A 77 12.43 -1.08 -15.27
C MET A 77 12.41 -0.13 -16.47
N GLU A 78 11.70 1.00 -16.35
CA GLU A 78 11.61 2.02 -17.40
C GLU A 78 12.99 2.60 -17.73
N LEU A 79 13.77 2.98 -16.71
CA LEU A 79 15.13 3.48 -16.89
C LEU A 79 16.02 2.44 -17.59
N ALA A 80 15.97 1.19 -17.16
CA ALA A 80 16.73 0.10 -17.76
C ALA A 80 16.36 -0.10 -19.24
N ALA A 81 15.06 -0.05 -19.57
CA ALA A 81 14.59 -0.18 -20.95
C ALA A 81 15.07 0.97 -21.84
N HIS A 82 15.01 2.21 -21.34
CA HIS A 82 15.48 3.39 -22.08
C HIS A 82 16.98 3.33 -22.35
N HIS A 83 17.79 2.98 -21.33
CA HIS A 83 19.24 2.82 -21.49
C HIS A 83 19.62 1.67 -22.41
N ARG A 84 18.87 0.57 -22.38
CA ARG A 84 19.20 -0.63 -23.17
C ARG A 84 18.75 -0.54 -24.62
N TYR A 85 17.60 0.05 -24.90
CA TYR A 85 16.96 -0.08 -26.20
C TYR A 85 16.75 1.25 -26.94
N LEU A 86 16.38 2.33 -26.24
CA LEU A 86 15.94 3.57 -26.90
C LEU A 86 17.08 4.56 -27.09
N LEU A 87 17.87 4.82 -26.05
CA LEU A 87 18.97 5.78 -26.10
C LEU A 87 20.09 5.39 -27.09
N PRO A 88 20.58 4.13 -27.14
CA PRO A 88 21.69 3.80 -28.04
C PRO A 88 21.35 4.02 -29.52
N ARG A 89 20.13 3.65 -29.92
CA ARG A 89 19.64 3.83 -31.28
C ARG A 89 19.47 5.30 -31.63
N ALA A 90 18.82 6.07 -30.75
CA ALA A 90 18.62 7.50 -30.96
C ALA A 90 19.95 8.26 -31.05
N LYS A 91 20.97 7.86 -30.28
CA LYS A 91 22.33 8.41 -30.37
C LYS A 91 22.97 8.13 -31.72
N ALA A 92 22.96 6.89 -32.17
CA ALA A 92 23.53 6.51 -33.47
C ALA A 92 22.86 7.26 -34.64
N GLU A 93 21.54 7.39 -34.63
CA GLU A 93 20.79 8.10 -35.67
C GLU A 93 21.05 9.63 -35.62
N ALA A 94 21.18 10.21 -34.42
CA ALA A 94 21.52 11.63 -34.24
C ALA A 94 22.95 11.98 -34.69
N GLU A 95 23.91 11.07 -34.44
CA GLU A 95 25.31 11.17 -34.89
C GLU A 95 25.41 11.03 -36.41
N ALA A 96 24.59 10.18 -37.03
CA ALA A 96 24.50 10.04 -38.49
C ALA A 96 23.96 11.29 -39.21
N GLY A 97 23.51 12.30 -38.45
CA GLY A 97 23.14 13.61 -38.98
C GLY A 97 21.65 13.83 -39.16
N ASP A 98 20.79 12.91 -38.71
CA ASP A 98 19.34 13.07 -38.78
C ASP A 98 18.85 14.16 -37.79
N PRO A 99 18.28 15.28 -38.28
CA PRO A 99 17.77 16.36 -37.42
C PRO A 99 16.60 15.93 -36.52
N LEU A 100 15.76 14.99 -36.96
CA LEU A 100 14.67 14.45 -36.15
C LEU A 100 15.21 13.58 -35.03
N ALA A 101 16.19 12.73 -35.32
CA ALA A 101 16.84 11.88 -34.31
C ALA A 101 17.51 12.71 -33.22
N ARG A 102 18.13 13.86 -33.54
CA ARG A 102 18.69 14.78 -32.52
C ARG A 102 17.64 15.32 -31.56
N ARG A 103 16.46 15.67 -32.08
CA ARG A 103 15.33 16.15 -31.25
C ARG A 103 14.79 15.03 -30.37
N VAL A 104 14.57 13.84 -30.95
CA VAL A 104 14.13 12.64 -30.22
C VAL A 104 15.13 12.27 -29.13
N LEU A 105 16.43 12.30 -29.42
CA LEU A 105 17.48 12.04 -28.45
C LEU A 105 17.40 13.01 -27.26
N HIS A 106 17.32 14.31 -27.52
CA HIS A 106 17.19 15.31 -26.46
C HIS A 106 15.95 15.07 -25.58
N ASP A 107 14.80 14.75 -26.19
CA ASP A 107 13.57 14.51 -25.44
C ASP A 107 13.65 13.21 -24.62
N LEU A 108 14.29 12.16 -25.15
CA LEU A 108 14.58 10.92 -24.42
C LEU A 108 15.54 11.15 -23.25
N GLU A 109 16.60 11.94 -23.44
CA GLU A 109 17.55 12.26 -22.38
C GLU A 109 16.87 13.05 -21.25
N LYS A 110 16.02 14.01 -21.57
CA LYS A 110 15.19 14.72 -20.57
C LYS A 110 14.23 13.80 -19.84
N TYR A 111 13.58 12.89 -20.56
CA TYR A 111 12.68 11.91 -19.94
C TYR A 111 13.44 11.02 -18.95
N VAL A 112 14.59 10.48 -19.36
CA VAL A 112 15.42 9.61 -18.50
C VAL A 112 15.94 10.37 -17.28
N GLU A 113 16.35 11.63 -17.43
CA GLU A 113 16.75 12.47 -16.30
C GLU A 113 15.58 12.67 -15.31
N GLY A 114 14.38 12.96 -15.82
CA GLY A 114 13.18 13.12 -15.00
C GLY A 114 12.78 11.81 -14.30
N ALA A 115 12.82 10.69 -15.01
CA ALA A 115 12.52 9.37 -14.46
C ALA A 115 13.53 8.96 -13.38
N ALA A 116 14.82 9.27 -13.56
CA ALA A 116 15.85 9.03 -12.56
C ALA A 116 15.62 9.85 -11.28
N LYS A 117 15.27 11.14 -11.41
CA LYS A 117 14.90 11.98 -10.26
C LYS A 117 13.69 11.44 -9.52
N LEU A 118 12.63 11.09 -10.24
CA LEU A 118 11.42 10.51 -9.65
C LEU A 118 11.73 9.20 -8.92
N ARG A 119 12.56 8.35 -9.51
CA ARG A 119 13.02 7.10 -8.91
C ARG A 119 13.74 7.36 -7.58
N ASP A 120 14.63 8.35 -7.53
CA ASP A 120 15.35 8.69 -6.31
C ASP A 120 14.42 9.24 -5.22
N GLU A 121 13.44 10.08 -5.58
CA GLU A 121 12.40 10.55 -4.66
C GLU A 121 11.54 9.41 -4.10
N LEU A 122 11.18 8.44 -4.95
CA LEU A 122 10.42 7.25 -4.53
C LEU A 122 11.22 6.37 -3.57
N VAL A 123 12.52 6.18 -3.82
CA VAL A 123 13.43 5.44 -2.94
C VAL A 123 13.60 6.13 -1.60
N GLU A 124 13.77 7.45 -1.57
CA GLU A 124 13.83 8.22 -0.33
C GLU A 124 12.52 8.08 0.46
N ARG A 125 11.38 8.21 -0.23
CA ARG A 125 10.06 8.05 0.39
C ARG A 125 9.87 6.64 0.95
N LEU A 126 10.30 5.61 0.22
CA LEU A 126 10.23 4.22 0.65
C LEU A 126 11.07 3.99 1.91
N ALA A 127 12.31 4.51 1.94
CA ALA A 127 13.19 4.39 3.09
C ALA A 127 12.58 5.04 4.35
N ARG A 128 12.03 6.25 4.20
CA ARG A 128 11.39 6.97 5.31
C ARG A 128 10.12 6.27 5.80
N VAL A 129 9.17 5.98 4.91
CA VAL A 129 7.86 5.41 5.28
C VAL A 129 7.99 3.94 5.72
N GLY A 130 8.83 3.17 5.03
CA GLY A 130 9.14 1.79 5.41
C GLY A 130 9.89 1.70 6.73
N GLY A 131 10.85 2.61 6.98
CA GLY A 131 11.56 2.70 8.25
C GLY A 131 10.63 3.00 9.44
N GLN A 132 9.71 3.95 9.29
CA GLN A 132 8.69 4.26 10.29
C GLN A 132 7.80 3.05 10.58
N TRP A 133 7.28 2.40 9.53
CA TRP A 133 6.43 1.22 9.66
C TRP A 133 7.14 0.06 10.38
N MET A 134 8.42 -0.18 10.07
CA MET A 134 9.21 -1.22 10.74
C MET A 134 9.46 -0.91 12.22
N ALA A 135 9.78 0.35 12.55
CA ALA A 135 9.99 0.78 13.93
C ALA A 135 8.69 0.68 14.76
N GLU A 136 7.53 0.95 14.17
CA GLU A 136 6.22 0.80 14.80
C GLU A 136 5.87 -0.68 15.01
N ARG A 137 6.08 -1.55 14.01
CA ARG A 137 5.85 -3.00 14.19
C ARG A 137 6.74 -3.60 15.28
N GLN A 138 8.00 -3.18 15.39
CA GLN A 138 8.89 -3.67 16.44
C GLN A 138 8.40 -3.33 17.85
N LYS A 139 7.66 -2.24 18.03
CA LYS A 139 7.01 -1.89 19.32
C LYS A 139 5.79 -2.76 19.63
N VAL A 140 5.11 -3.27 18.61
CA VAL A 140 3.87 -4.07 18.74
C VAL A 140 4.14 -5.58 18.92
N VAL A 141 5.34 -6.09 18.57
CA VAL A 141 5.68 -7.53 18.73
C VAL A 141 5.77 -7.98 20.21
N ALA A 142 5.61 -7.07 21.18
CA ALA A 142 5.45 -7.40 22.59
C ALA A 142 4.01 -7.85 22.98
N VAL A 143 3.22 -8.41 22.06
CA VAL A 143 1.94 -9.06 22.42
C VAL A 143 2.25 -10.46 22.95
N VAL A 144 2.24 -10.56 24.28
CA VAL A 144 2.30 -11.81 25.04
C VAL A 144 1.22 -12.78 24.51
N PRO A 145 1.52 -14.07 24.27
CA PRO A 145 0.49 -15.04 23.93
C PRO A 145 -0.50 -15.09 25.08
N MET A 146 -1.72 -14.61 24.85
CA MET A 146 -2.79 -14.71 25.82
C MET A 146 -3.22 -16.19 25.85
N PRO A 147 -3.08 -16.91 26.99
CA PRO A 147 -3.50 -18.29 27.06
C PRO A 147 -5.01 -18.37 26.79
N ALA A 148 -5.41 -19.35 25.97
CA ALA A 148 -6.82 -19.55 25.64
C ALA A 148 -7.63 -19.77 26.94
N PRO A 149 -8.85 -19.22 27.04
CA PRO A 149 -9.70 -19.44 28.20
C PRO A 149 -10.02 -20.93 28.32
N ASP A 150 -9.74 -21.48 29.51
CA ASP A 150 -9.98 -22.88 29.83
C ASP A 150 -11.48 -23.17 29.70
N LYS A 151 -11.86 -24.08 28.80
CA LYS A 151 -13.27 -24.45 28.53
C LYS A 151 -13.95 -25.21 29.69
N GLY A 152 -13.38 -25.19 30.90
CA GLY A 152 -13.72 -26.10 31.99
C GLY A 152 -14.52 -25.53 33.17
N GLN A 153 -14.61 -24.21 33.37
CA GLN A 153 -15.07 -23.68 34.68
C GLN A 153 -16.55 -23.27 34.78
N HIS A 154 -17.36 -23.42 33.74
CA HIS A 154 -18.79 -23.07 33.81
C HIS A 154 -19.75 -24.20 34.21
N ARG A 155 -19.25 -25.37 34.67
CA ARG A 155 -20.08 -26.44 35.23
C ARG A 155 -19.71 -26.81 36.66
N ALA A 156 -19.86 -25.87 37.59
CA ALA A 156 -20.04 -26.21 39.00
C ALA A 156 -20.59 -25.02 39.79
N LYS A 157 -21.93 -24.87 39.81
CA LYS A 157 -22.77 -24.43 40.96
C LYS A 157 -24.16 -24.04 40.45
N ALA A 158 -24.91 -25.05 40.08
CA ALA A 158 -26.37 -25.02 40.04
C ALA A 158 -26.87 -26.43 40.42
N ALA A 159 -26.55 -26.86 41.65
CA ALA A 159 -27.19 -27.98 42.34
C ALA A 159 -26.55 -28.12 43.75
N ALA A 160 -27.23 -27.54 44.74
CA ALA A 160 -27.34 -27.94 46.15
C ALA A 160 -27.75 -26.71 46.97
#